data_AF-B3NP78-F1
#
_entry.id   AF-B3NP78-F1
#
_cell.length_a   1.000
_cell.length_b   1.000
_cell.length_c   1.000
_cell.angle_alpha   90.00
_cell.angle_beta   90.00
_cell.angle_gamma   90.00
#
_symmetry.space_group_name_H-M   'P 1'
#
loop_
_entity.id
_entity.type
_entity.pdbx_description
1 polymer ?
#
loop_
_entity_poly.entity_id
_entity_poly.type
_entity_poly.pdbx_seq_one_letter_code
_entity_poly.pdbx_strand_id
1 'polypeptide(L)'
;MSGMKSVFLLSFLAVLLIPRETVAQATISETWSKLGKCTHVGIQTLTTLANKIVPTVYELSQCSGFVFLEPPNGKQRRVTWYLKISYEFFKKLVFDEPRCLHSLLNKLAFTIKPFAEQISVLGCLDEEDYII
;
A
#
# COMPACT_ATOMS: atom_id res chain seq x y z
N MET A 1 12.57 4.12 44.30
CA MET A 1 11.50 4.55 43.36
C MET A 1 11.42 3.66 42.10
N SER A 2 11.65 2.35 42.21
CA SER A 2 11.65 1.42 41.05
C SER A 2 10.67 0.25 41.21
N GLY A 3 10.34 -0.17 42.44
CA GLY A 3 9.47 -1.33 42.69
C GLY A 3 8.01 -1.18 42.27
N MET A 4 7.44 0.02 42.35
CA MET A 4 6.02 0.23 41.99
C MET A 4 5.78 0.04 40.49
N LYS A 5 6.76 0.40 39.65
CA LYS A 5 6.68 0.23 38.19
C LYS A 5 6.73 -1.26 37.80
N SER A 6 7.52 -2.06 38.52
CA SER A 6 7.63 -3.50 38.31
C SER A 6 6.32 -4.22 38.62
N VAL A 7 5.62 -3.80 39.68
CA VAL A 7 4.33 -4.39 40.09
C VAL A 7 3.23 -4.09 39.07
N PHE A 8 3.17 -2.88 38.53
CA PHE A 8 2.21 -2.54 37.46
C PHE A 8 2.46 -3.35 36.18
N LEU A 9 3.73 -3.51 35.77
CA LEU A 9 4.09 -4.29 34.59
C LEU A 9 3.78 -5.78 34.75
N LEU A 10 4.05 -6.35 35.94
CA LEU A 10 3.72 -7.74 36.25
C LEU A 10 2.21 -7.98 36.33
N SER A 11 1.45 -7.02 36.85
CA SER A 11 -0.02 -7.11 36.90
C SER A 11 -0.63 -7.06 35.50
N PHE A 12 -0.05 -6.26 34.58
CA PHE A 12 -0.47 -6.23 33.17
C PHE A 12 -0.15 -7.54 32.45
N LEU A 13 1.04 -8.11 32.70
CA LEU A 13 1.44 -9.42 32.17
C LEU A 13 0.55 -10.56 32.69
N ALA A 14 0.13 -10.49 33.96
CA ALA A 14 -0.82 -11.44 34.52
C ALA A 14 -2.19 -11.37 33.84
N VAL A 15 -2.69 -10.18 33.50
CA VAL A 15 -3.95 -10.03 32.73
C VAL A 15 -3.84 -10.62 31.31
N LEU A 16 -2.67 -10.51 30.69
CA LEU A 16 -2.41 -11.07 29.34
C LEU A 16 -2.21 -12.59 29.34
N LEU A 17 -1.72 -13.15 30.45
CA LEU A 17 -1.37 -14.58 30.58
C LEU A 17 -2.46 -15.42 31.25
N ILE A 18 -3.54 -14.84 31.76
CA ILE A 18 -4.72 -15.61 32.15
C ILE A 18 -5.25 -16.27 30.87
N PRO A 19 -5.26 -17.61 30.78
CA PRO A 19 -5.91 -18.29 29.69
C PRO A 19 -7.39 -17.99 29.84
N ARG A 20 -7.89 -17.01 29.10
CA ARG A 20 -9.32 -16.97 28.84
C ARG A 20 -9.60 -18.25 28.08
N GLU A 21 -10.30 -19.17 28.74
CA GLU A 21 -11.13 -20.19 28.11
C GLU A 21 -12.16 -19.44 27.24
N THR A 22 -11.73 -18.77 26.18
CA THR A 22 -12.61 -18.40 25.09
C THR A 22 -12.90 -19.72 24.42
N VAL A 23 -14.03 -20.31 24.79
CA VAL A 23 -14.81 -21.13 23.87
C VAL A 23 -15.24 -20.21 22.73
N ALA A 24 -14.28 -19.74 21.93
CA ALA A 24 -14.51 -19.17 20.62
C ALA A 24 -14.83 -20.36 19.73
N GLN A 25 -16.01 -20.93 19.97
CA GLN A 25 -16.63 -21.88 19.08
C GLN A 25 -16.61 -21.21 17.72
N ALA A 26 -15.87 -21.82 16.80
CA ALA A 26 -15.61 -21.36 15.46
C ALA A 26 -16.92 -21.33 14.64
N THR A 27 -17.74 -20.33 14.90
CA THR A 27 -18.59 -19.69 13.92
C THR A 27 -18.03 -18.29 13.74
N ILE A 28 -16.82 -18.21 13.16
CA ILE A 28 -16.45 -16.98 12.45
C ILE A 28 -17.58 -16.82 11.45
N SER A 29 -18.46 -15.83 11.66
CA SER A 29 -19.53 -15.58 10.70
C SER A 29 -18.88 -15.42 9.33
N GLU A 30 -19.52 -15.95 8.29
CA GLU A 30 -18.94 -15.91 6.94
C GLU A 30 -18.50 -14.50 6.55
N THR A 31 -19.18 -13.47 7.06
CA THR A 31 -18.84 -12.04 6.96
C THR A 31 -17.45 -11.69 7.51
N TRP A 32 -17.06 -12.15 8.71
CA TRP A 32 -15.72 -11.89 9.25
C TRP A 32 -14.62 -12.65 8.48
N SER A 33 -14.95 -13.84 7.97
CA SER A 33 -14.04 -14.60 7.09
C SER A 33 -13.84 -13.90 5.75
N LYS A 34 -14.92 -13.37 5.16
CA LYS A 34 -14.93 -12.59 3.92
C LYS A 34 -14.11 -11.30 4.08
N LEU A 35 -14.39 -10.51 5.12
CA LEU A 35 -13.64 -9.28 5.42
C LEU A 35 -12.14 -9.53 5.59
N GLY A 36 -11.75 -10.59 6.31
CA GLY A 36 -10.35 -10.98 6.48
C GLY A 36 -9.68 -11.35 5.16
N LYS A 37 -10.35 -12.13 4.31
CA LYS A 37 -9.86 -12.49 2.97
C LYS A 37 -9.73 -11.27 2.06
N CYS A 38 -10.73 -10.38 2.03
CA CYS A 38 -10.70 -9.15 1.25
C CYS A 38 -9.57 -8.21 1.69
N THR A 39 -9.37 -8.07 3.01
CA THR A 39 -8.26 -7.30 3.57
C THR A 39 -6.91 -7.91 3.18
N HIS A 40 -6.79 -9.23 3.24
CA HIS A 40 -5.56 -9.94 2.83
C HIS A 40 -5.23 -9.68 1.36
N VAL A 41 -6.21 -9.81 0.46
CA VAL A 41 -6.02 -9.51 -0.98
C VAL A 41 -5.65 -8.04 -1.19
N GLY A 42 -6.28 -7.11 -0.47
CA GLY A 42 -5.93 -5.68 -0.51
C GLY A 42 -4.49 -5.41 -0.08
N ILE A 43 -4.06 -5.96 1.06
CA ILE A 43 -2.68 -5.84 1.55
C ILE A 43 -1.70 -6.43 0.54
N GLN A 44 -1.98 -7.64 0.03
CA GLN A 44 -1.11 -8.31 -0.93
C GLN A 44 -0.97 -7.49 -2.22
N THR A 45 -2.04 -6.86 -2.68
CA THR A 45 -2.03 -5.95 -3.84
C THR A 45 -1.12 -4.74 -3.57
N LEU A 46 -1.33 -4.05 -2.44
CA LEU A 46 -0.54 -2.87 -2.06
C LEU A 46 0.94 -3.20 -1.89
N THR A 47 1.27 -4.30 -1.21
CA THR A 47 2.66 -4.76 -1.04
C THR A 47 3.30 -5.09 -2.38
N THR A 48 2.58 -5.78 -3.27
CA THR A 48 3.09 -6.12 -4.61
C THR A 48 3.35 -4.87 -5.45
N LEU A 49 2.44 -3.89 -5.40
CA LEU A 49 2.61 -2.61 -6.08
C LEU A 49 3.78 -1.82 -5.49
N ALA A 50 3.88 -1.73 -4.15
CA ALA A 50 4.94 -1.02 -3.46
C ALA A 50 6.34 -1.53 -3.85
N ASN A 51 6.51 -2.85 -3.92
CA ASN A 51 7.76 -3.48 -4.35
C ASN A 51 8.14 -3.15 -5.80
N LYS A 52 7.16 -2.77 -6.62
CA LYS A 52 7.35 -2.42 -8.03
C LYS A 52 7.49 -0.91 -8.27
N ILE A 53 7.22 -0.03 -7.29
CA ILE A 53 7.27 1.43 -7.50
C ILE A 53 8.65 1.89 -7.97
N VAL A 54 9.71 1.54 -7.24
CA VAL A 54 11.08 1.98 -7.55
C VAL A 54 11.54 1.55 -8.94
N PRO A 55 11.48 0.26 -9.33
CA PRO A 55 11.89 -0.15 -10.68
C PRO A 55 10.99 0.46 -11.76
N THR A 56 9.71 0.66 -11.49
CA THR A 56 8.77 1.27 -12.43
C THR A 56 9.11 2.75 -12.71
N VAL A 57 9.45 3.52 -11.68
CA VAL A 57 9.90 4.91 -11.85
C VAL A 57 11.24 4.97 -12.60
N TYR A 58 12.13 4.02 -12.33
CA TYR A 58 13.40 3.92 -13.05
C TYR A 58 13.20 3.62 -14.54
N GLU A 59 12.37 2.63 -14.89
CA GLU A 59 12.01 2.31 -16.28
C GLU A 59 11.34 3.51 -16.99
N LEU A 60 10.43 4.21 -16.30
CA LEU A 60 9.81 5.42 -16.85
C LEU A 60 10.84 6.52 -17.14
N SER A 61 11.77 6.74 -16.21
CA SER A 61 12.82 7.73 -16.38
C SER A 61 13.71 7.41 -17.57
N GLN A 62 14.11 6.14 -17.71
CA GLN A 62 14.86 5.67 -18.88
C GLN A 62 14.07 5.82 -20.18
N CYS A 63 12.80 5.40 -20.20
CA CYS A 63 11.95 5.45 -21.38
C CYS A 63 11.69 6.89 -21.84
N SER A 64 11.38 7.78 -20.88
CA SER A 64 11.13 9.19 -21.17
C SER A 64 12.40 9.97 -21.50
N GLY A 65 13.59 9.43 -21.22
CA GLY A 65 14.85 10.17 -21.33
C GLY A 65 14.90 11.40 -20.41
N PHE A 66 14.16 11.37 -19.29
CA PHE A 66 14.16 12.47 -18.35
C PHE A 66 15.48 12.54 -17.59
N VAL A 67 16.20 13.66 -17.74
CA VAL A 67 17.42 13.94 -16.99
C VAL A 67 17.04 14.75 -15.76
N PHE A 68 17.45 14.28 -14.57
CA PHE A 68 17.21 15.00 -13.32
C PHE A 68 17.85 16.38 -13.38
N LEU A 69 17.03 17.41 -13.22
CA LEU A 69 17.47 18.80 -13.17
C LEU A 69 18.28 19.04 -11.89
N GLU A 70 19.48 19.60 -12.00
CA GLU A 70 20.24 19.98 -10.81
C GLU A 70 19.55 21.13 -10.05
N PRO A 71 19.67 21.19 -8.71
CA PRO A 71 19.11 22.28 -7.94
C PRO A 71 19.79 23.60 -8.33
N PRO A 72 19.01 24.64 -8.71
CA PRO A 72 19.59 25.94 -9.03
C PRO A 72 20.25 26.49 -7.76
N ASN A 73 21.58 26.67 -7.82
CA ASN A 73 22.43 27.33 -6.83
C ASN A 73 22.98 26.49 -5.66
N GLY A 74 22.99 25.15 -5.74
CA GLY A 74 23.63 24.31 -4.70
C GLY A 74 23.06 24.48 -3.29
N LYS A 75 21.94 25.20 -3.15
CA LYS A 75 21.25 25.46 -1.89
C LYS A 75 20.20 24.39 -1.64
N GLN A 76 19.97 24.17 -0.35
CA GLN A 76 19.02 23.26 0.28
C GLN A 76 17.79 22.98 -0.60
N ARG A 77 17.56 21.70 -0.93
CA ARG A 77 16.43 21.23 -1.73
C ARG A 77 15.12 21.60 -1.03
N ARG A 78 14.47 22.68 -1.49
CA ARG A 78 13.15 23.09 -0.99
C ARG A 78 12.07 22.19 -1.58
N VAL A 79 10.97 22.02 -0.86
CA VAL A 79 9.80 21.23 -1.29
C VAL A 79 9.31 21.66 -2.69
N THR A 80 9.35 22.96 -2.98
CA THR A 80 8.98 23.52 -4.28
C THR A 80 9.84 23.02 -5.45
N TRP A 81 11.11 22.69 -5.21
CA TRP A 81 11.98 22.11 -6.24
C TRP A 81 11.58 20.67 -6.56
N TYR A 82 11.25 19.86 -5.55
CA TYR A 82 10.75 18.49 -5.77
C TYR A 82 9.42 18.50 -6.53
N LEU A 83 8.52 19.43 -6.21
CA LEU A 83 7.27 19.63 -6.95
C LEU A 83 7.54 20.01 -8.42
N LYS A 84 8.48 20.94 -8.67
CA LYS A 84 8.85 21.32 -10.04
C LYS A 84 9.41 20.15 -10.83
N ILE A 85 10.32 19.36 -10.24
CA ILE A 85 10.88 18.18 -10.90
C ILE A 85 9.79 17.15 -11.21
N SER A 86 8.92 16.89 -10.24
CA SER A 86 7.80 15.96 -10.44
C SER A 86 6.89 16.43 -11.57
N TYR A 87 6.57 17.73 -11.60
CA TYR A 87 5.76 18.33 -12.67
C TYR A 87 6.41 18.17 -14.05
N GLU A 88 7.69 18.53 -14.20
CA GLU A 88 8.39 18.40 -15.49
C GLU A 88 8.51 16.94 -15.94
N PHE A 89 8.73 16.03 -14.99
CA PHE A 89 8.74 14.59 -15.26
C PHE A 89 7.39 14.09 -15.79
N PHE A 90 6.29 14.42 -15.11
CA PHE A 90 4.95 14.03 -15.55
C PHE A 90 4.55 14.72 -16.85
N LYS A 91 4.88 16.01 -17.02
CA LYS A 91 4.63 16.74 -18.26
C LYS A 91 5.31 16.04 -19.44
N LYS A 92 6.59 15.67 -19.30
CA LYS A 92 7.31 14.93 -20.33
C LYS A 92 6.70 13.56 -20.60
N LEU A 93 6.31 12.82 -19.55
CA LEU A 93 5.65 11.52 -19.72
C LEU A 93 4.28 11.58 -20.40
N VAL A 94 3.49 12.62 -20.12
CA VAL A 94 2.11 12.72 -20.63
C VAL A 94 2.09 13.34 -22.03
N PHE A 95 2.88 14.39 -22.27
CA PHE A 95 2.81 15.16 -23.51
C PHE A 95 3.89 14.77 -24.52
N ASP A 96 5.12 14.53 -24.08
CA ASP A 96 6.24 14.27 -25.00
C ASP A 96 6.38 12.78 -25.31
N GLU A 97 6.24 11.92 -24.29
CA GLU A 97 6.45 10.46 -24.39
C GLU A 97 5.28 9.62 -23.83
N PRO A 98 4.03 9.79 -24.35
CA PRO A 98 2.85 9.09 -23.85
C PRO A 98 2.95 7.56 -23.99
N ARG A 99 3.79 7.07 -24.91
CA ARG A 99 4.04 5.63 -25.10
C ARG A 99 4.65 4.99 -23.87
N CYS A 100 5.53 5.70 -23.16
CA CYS A 100 6.15 5.23 -21.92
C CYS A 100 5.11 5.07 -20.81
N LEU A 101 4.23 6.07 -20.66
CA LEU A 101 3.14 6.01 -19.71
C LEU A 101 2.16 4.88 -20.03
N HIS A 102 1.81 4.70 -21.31
CA HIS A 102 0.90 3.66 -21.76
C HIS A 102 1.46 2.24 -21.49
N SER A 103 2.75 2.03 -21.76
CA SER A 103 3.44 0.77 -21.45
C SER A 103 3.37 0.43 -19.95
N LEU A 104 3.58 1.43 -19.11
CA LEU A 104 3.48 1.28 -17.66
C LEU A 104 2.06 0.96 -17.20
N LEU A 105 1.05 1.67 -17.73
CA LEU A 105 -0.35 1.41 -17.41
C LEU A 105 -0.75 -0.02 -17.79
N ASN A 106 -0.27 -0.53 -18.93
CA ASN A 106 -0.48 -1.91 -19.32
C ASN A 106 0.18 -2.89 -18.33
N LYS A 107 1.44 -2.67 -17.94
CA LYS A 107 2.11 -3.52 -16.92
C LYS A 107 1.37 -3.52 -15.58
N LEU A 108 0.87 -2.36 -15.15
CA LEU A 108 0.04 -2.21 -13.95
C LEU A 108 -1.27 -2.98 -14.08
N ALA A 109 -1.97 -2.85 -15.21
CA ALA A 109 -3.20 -3.58 -15.47
C ALA A 109 -2.98 -5.10 -15.39
N PHE A 110 -1.91 -5.62 -16.00
CA PHE A 110 -1.56 -7.05 -15.89
C PHE A 110 -1.23 -7.47 -14.45
N THR A 111 -0.60 -6.59 -13.67
CA THR A 111 -0.25 -6.89 -12.27
C THR A 111 -1.50 -6.87 -11.38
N ILE A 112 -2.44 -5.95 -11.62
CA ILE A 112 -3.64 -5.75 -10.79
C ILE A 112 -4.74 -6.76 -11.17
N LYS A 113 -4.82 -7.18 -12.43
CA LYS A 113 -5.83 -8.12 -12.94
C LYS A 113 -6.10 -9.33 -12.03
N PRO A 114 -5.11 -10.12 -11.58
CA PRO A 114 -5.37 -11.28 -10.72
C PRO A 114 -5.93 -10.90 -9.34
N PHE A 115 -5.65 -9.69 -8.84
CA PHE A 115 -6.21 -9.20 -7.59
C PHE A 115 -7.65 -8.71 -7.79
N ALA A 116 -7.93 -8.05 -8.91
CA ALA A 116 -9.29 -7.65 -9.28
C ALA A 116 -10.23 -8.85 -9.44
N GLU A 117 -9.74 -9.92 -10.08
CA GLU A 117 -10.47 -11.20 -10.20
C GLU A 117 -10.72 -11.82 -8.81
N GLN A 118 -9.73 -11.81 -7.91
CA GLN A 118 -9.91 -12.30 -6.53
C GLN A 118 -10.93 -11.47 -5.74
N ILE A 119 -10.89 -10.14 -5.85
CA ILE A 119 -11.85 -9.23 -5.20
C ILE A 119 -13.27 -9.51 -5.70
N SER A 120 -13.45 -9.75 -7.00
CA SER A 120 -14.75 -10.08 -7.60
C SER A 120 -15.24 -11.47 -7.17
N VAL A 121 -14.40 -12.49 -7.18
CA VAL A 121 -14.77 -13.86 -6.76
C VAL A 121 -15.12 -13.90 -5.27
N LEU A 122 -14.43 -13.13 -4.44
CA LEU A 122 -14.71 -13.02 -3.02
C LEU A 122 -15.89 -12.10 -2.69
N GLY A 123 -16.49 -11.43 -3.68
CA GLY A 123 -17.59 -10.50 -3.47
C GLY A 123 -17.24 -9.32 -2.57
N CYS A 124 -15.97 -8.92 -2.54
CA CYS A 124 -15.44 -7.95 -1.56
C CYS A 124 -16.03 -6.54 -1.68
N LEU A 125 -16.69 -6.23 -2.80
CA LEU A 125 -17.28 -4.93 -3.11
C LEU A 125 -18.79 -5.05 -3.35
N ASP A 126 -19.39 -6.18 -2.98
CA ASP A 126 -20.83 -6.38 -3.12
C ASP A 126 -21.58 -5.51 -2.11
N GLU A 127 -22.68 -4.91 -2.55
CA GLU A 127 -23.46 -3.93 -1.78
C GLU A 127 -24.09 -4.51 -0.50
N GLU A 128 -24.08 -5.83 -0.27
CA GLU A 128 -24.73 -6.44 0.90
C GLU A 128 -23.92 -6.34 2.21
N ASP A 129 -22.69 -5.82 2.18
CA ASP A 129 -21.79 -5.76 3.35
C ASP A 129 -21.87 -4.42 4.15
N TYR A 130 -22.98 -3.66 4.04
CA TYR A 130 -23.22 -2.54 4.96
C TYR A 130 -23.44 -3.06 6.39
N ILE A 131 -22.46 -2.82 7.26
CA ILE A 131 -22.63 -2.97 8.71
C ILE A 131 -23.67 -1.93 9.15
N ILE A 132 -24.90 -2.36 9.44
CA ILE A 132 -25.92 -1.57 10.17
C ILE A 132 -25.63 -1.69 11.67
#